data_AF-A0A0U1XZB2-F1
#
_entry.id   AF-A0A0U1XZB2-F1
#
_cell.length_a   1.000
_cell.length_b   1.000
_cell.length_c   1.000
_cell.angle_alpha   90.00
_cell.angle_beta   90.00
_cell.angle_gamma   90.00
#
_symmetry.space_group_name_H-M   'P 1'
#
loop_
_entity.id
_entity.type
_entity.pdbx_description
1 polymer ?
#
loop_
_entity_poly.entity_id
_entity_poly.type
_entity_poly.pdbx_seq_one_letter_code
_entity_poly.pdbx_strand_id
1 'polypeptide(L)'
;STFKIPNSLIALDLGVVKDEHQVFKWDGQTRDIATWNRDHNLITAMKYSVVPVYQEFARQIGEARMSKMLHAFDYGNEDISGNVDSFWLDGGIRISATEQISFLRKLYHNKLHVSERSQRIVKQAMLTEANGDYIIRAKTGYSTRIEPKIGWWVGWVELDDNVWFFAMNMDMP
;
A
#
# COMPACT_ATOMS: atom_id res chain seq x y z
N SER A 1 6.34 1.87 3.39
CA SER A 1 5.62 0.73 2.76
C SER A 1 4.10 0.75 2.92
N THR A 2 3.50 1.61 3.74
CA THR A 2 2.02 1.78 3.79
C THR A 2 1.44 2.22 2.43
N PHE A 3 2.22 2.98 1.65
CA PHE A 3 1.91 3.37 0.26
C PHE A 3 1.58 2.21 -0.70
N LYS A 4 1.89 0.96 -0.33
CA LYS A 4 1.48 -0.21 -1.10
C LYS A 4 -0.05 -0.34 -1.22
N ILE A 5 -0.82 0.23 -0.28
CA ILE A 5 -2.28 0.26 -0.35
C ILE A 5 -2.77 1.12 -1.54
N PRO A 6 -2.49 2.44 -1.62
CA PRO A 6 -2.89 3.25 -2.77
C PRO A 6 -2.26 2.80 -4.09
N ASN A 7 -0.98 2.37 -4.09
CA ASN A 7 -0.33 1.88 -5.30
C ASN A 7 -1.06 0.63 -5.88
N SER A 8 -1.47 -0.32 -5.04
CA SER A 8 -2.26 -1.48 -5.48
C SER A 8 -3.61 -1.09 -6.07
N LEU A 9 -4.32 -0.14 -5.44
CA LEU A 9 -5.62 0.34 -5.91
C LEU A 9 -5.50 0.93 -7.31
N ILE A 10 -4.49 1.78 -7.53
CA ILE A 10 -4.25 2.45 -8.81
C ILE A 10 -3.83 1.43 -9.87
N ALA A 11 -2.94 0.49 -9.53
CA ALA A 11 -2.46 -0.52 -10.46
C ALA A 11 -3.60 -1.44 -10.95
N LEU A 12 -4.51 -1.83 -10.04
CA LEU A 12 -5.68 -2.65 -10.39
C LEU A 12 -6.67 -1.87 -11.26
N ASP A 13 -6.96 -0.62 -10.92
CA ASP A 13 -7.99 0.15 -11.61
C ASP A 13 -7.58 0.57 -13.03
N LEU A 14 -6.27 0.80 -13.23
CA LEU A 14 -5.69 1.08 -14.53
C LEU A 14 -5.37 -0.20 -15.35
N GLY A 15 -5.61 -1.39 -14.80
CA GLY A 15 -5.32 -2.66 -15.45
C GLY A 15 -3.83 -3.00 -15.58
N VAL A 16 -2.94 -2.29 -14.88
CA VAL A 16 -1.51 -2.64 -14.73
C VAL A 16 -1.37 -3.98 -14.02
N VAL A 17 -2.22 -4.21 -13.02
CA VAL A 17 -2.43 -5.50 -12.39
C VAL A 17 -3.82 -5.99 -12.77
N LYS A 18 -3.90 -7.14 -13.42
CA LYS A 18 -5.17 -7.74 -13.86
C LYS A 18 -6.02 -8.13 -12.66
N ASP A 19 -5.44 -8.92 -11.75
CA ASP A 19 -6.08 -9.50 -10.57
C ASP A 19 -5.00 -9.90 -9.55
N GLU A 20 -5.43 -10.41 -8.40
CA GLU A 20 -4.55 -10.84 -7.33
C GLU A 20 -3.74 -12.11 -7.62
N HIS A 21 -4.03 -12.82 -8.71
CA HIS A 21 -3.39 -14.06 -9.11
C HIS A 21 -2.31 -13.87 -10.16
N GLN A 22 -2.29 -12.73 -10.87
CA GLN A 22 -1.22 -12.37 -11.79
C GLN A 22 0.15 -12.54 -11.12
N VAL A 23 1.03 -13.29 -11.79
CA VAL A 23 2.39 -13.55 -11.33
C VAL A 23 3.33 -12.47 -11.87
N PHE A 24 4.05 -11.84 -10.96
CA PHE A 24 5.18 -10.95 -11.20
C PHE A 24 6.47 -11.75 -11.02
N LYS A 25 7.15 -12.00 -12.13
CA LYS A 25 8.38 -12.80 -12.16
C LYS A 25 9.49 -12.08 -11.39
N TRP A 26 10.27 -12.83 -10.63
CA TRP A 26 11.54 -12.33 -10.08
C TRP A 26 12.50 -11.98 -11.22
N ASP A 27 13.19 -10.87 -11.08
CA ASP A 27 14.13 -10.35 -12.07
C ASP A 27 15.52 -11.02 -12.02
N GLY A 28 15.70 -12.03 -11.16
CA GLY A 28 16.97 -12.74 -10.99
C GLY A 28 18.02 -11.98 -10.17
N GLN A 29 17.72 -10.75 -9.71
CA GLN A 29 18.64 -10.00 -8.86
C GLN A 29 18.41 -10.37 -7.40
N THR A 30 19.40 -11.03 -6.79
CA THR A 30 19.38 -11.38 -5.37
C THR A 30 19.50 -10.12 -4.52
N ARG A 31 18.52 -9.92 -3.64
CA ARG A 31 18.44 -8.82 -2.68
C ARG A 31 18.53 -9.35 -1.25
N ASP A 32 18.85 -8.46 -0.30
CA ASP A 32 19.10 -8.83 1.11
C ASP A 32 17.88 -9.47 1.80
N ILE A 33 16.67 -9.09 1.38
CA ILE A 33 15.44 -9.68 1.91
C ILE A 33 15.12 -10.94 1.10
N ALA A 34 15.49 -12.10 1.64
CA ALA A 34 15.32 -13.41 0.97
C ALA A 34 13.90 -13.65 0.43
N THR A 35 12.88 -13.14 1.12
CA THR A 35 11.49 -13.31 0.68
C THR A 35 11.14 -12.58 -0.61
N TRP A 36 11.95 -11.61 -1.05
CA TRP A 36 11.79 -10.87 -2.33
C TRP A 36 12.37 -11.61 -3.53
N ASN A 37 13.25 -12.59 -3.31
CA ASN A 37 13.99 -13.28 -4.36
C ASN A 37 13.21 -14.47 -4.93
N ARG A 38 11.96 -14.23 -5.31
CA ARG A 38 11.03 -15.21 -5.88
C ARG A 38 9.88 -14.53 -6.61
N ASP A 39 9.18 -15.30 -7.41
CA ASP A 39 7.95 -14.85 -8.05
C ASP A 39 6.90 -14.49 -7.00
N HIS A 40 6.12 -13.44 -7.28
CA HIS A 40 5.07 -12.95 -6.41
C HIS A 40 3.77 -12.74 -7.16
N ASN A 41 2.68 -12.67 -6.40
CA ASN A 41 1.41 -12.12 -6.83
C ASN A 41 1.05 -10.92 -5.93
N LEU A 42 -0.10 -10.28 -6.13
CA LEU A 42 -0.41 -9.05 -5.37
C LEU A 42 -0.47 -9.31 -3.85
N ILE A 43 -1.07 -10.43 -3.45
CA ILE A 43 -1.22 -10.83 -2.04
C ILE A 43 0.16 -11.00 -1.38
N THR A 44 1.04 -11.79 -2.00
CA THR A 44 2.37 -12.07 -1.46
C THR A 44 3.30 -10.86 -1.55
N ALA A 45 3.20 -10.05 -2.59
CA ALA A 45 3.94 -8.80 -2.71
C ALA A 45 3.56 -7.81 -1.61
N MET A 46 2.28 -7.73 -1.25
CA MET A 46 1.80 -6.92 -0.11
C MET A 46 2.31 -7.48 1.22
N LYS A 47 2.13 -8.79 1.45
CA LYS A 47 2.56 -9.50 2.68
C LYS A 47 4.05 -9.32 2.97
N TYR A 48 4.90 -9.57 1.98
CA TYR A 48 6.36 -9.49 2.13
C TYR A 48 6.94 -8.11 1.83
N SER A 49 6.08 -7.11 1.61
CA SER A 49 6.48 -5.72 1.34
C SER A 49 7.48 -5.58 0.19
N VAL A 50 7.33 -6.38 -0.87
CA VAL A 50 8.29 -6.54 -1.97
C VAL A 50 8.42 -5.25 -2.77
N VAL A 51 9.43 -4.43 -2.47
CA VAL A 51 9.59 -3.11 -3.09
C VAL A 51 9.71 -3.20 -4.63
N PRO A 52 10.56 -4.07 -5.22
CA PRO A 52 10.76 -4.10 -6.67
C PRO A 52 9.47 -4.29 -7.49
N VAL A 53 8.54 -5.13 -7.00
CA VAL A 53 7.23 -5.35 -7.64
C VAL A 53 6.41 -4.05 -7.68
N TYR A 54 6.37 -3.31 -6.57
CA TYR A 54 5.63 -2.04 -6.49
C TYR A 54 6.29 -0.89 -7.24
N GLN A 55 7.61 -0.93 -7.39
CA GLN A 55 8.33 0.00 -8.26
C GLN A 55 7.94 -0.23 -9.72
N GLU A 56 7.80 -1.49 -10.14
CA GLU A 56 7.34 -1.83 -11.49
C GLU A 56 5.91 -1.37 -11.74
N PHE A 57 5.00 -1.53 -10.76
CA PHE A 57 3.66 -0.96 -10.87
C PHE A 57 3.70 0.56 -11.04
N ALA A 58 4.51 1.25 -10.23
CA ALA A 58 4.60 2.70 -10.29
C ALA A 58 5.16 3.19 -11.63
N ARG A 59 6.16 2.51 -12.20
CA ARG A 59 6.67 2.81 -13.56
C ARG A 59 5.58 2.63 -14.62
N GLN A 60 4.83 1.53 -14.55
CA GLN A 60 3.75 1.26 -15.50
C GLN A 60 2.53 2.18 -15.32
N ILE A 61 2.26 2.67 -14.11
CA ILE A 61 1.27 3.72 -13.83
C ILE A 61 1.77 5.06 -14.38
N GLY A 62 3.03 5.40 -14.17
CA GLY A 62 3.62 6.66 -14.61
C GLY A 62 3.14 7.88 -13.81
N GLU A 63 3.94 8.94 -13.87
CA GLU A 63 3.83 10.10 -12.98
C GLU A 63 2.48 10.81 -13.07
N ALA A 64 2.03 11.14 -14.28
CA ALA A 64 0.79 11.90 -14.49
C ALA A 64 -0.46 11.17 -13.93
N ARG A 65 -0.55 9.86 -14.13
CA ARG A 65 -1.68 9.08 -13.60
C ARG A 65 -1.55 8.88 -12.10
N MET A 66 -0.33 8.67 -11.58
CA MET A 66 -0.10 8.57 -10.14
C MET A 66 -0.55 9.83 -9.41
N SER A 67 -0.09 11.02 -9.86
CA SER A 67 -0.46 12.32 -9.27
C SER A 67 -1.98 12.52 -9.28
N LYS A 68 -2.63 12.32 -10.44
CA LYS A 68 -4.08 12.46 -10.58
C LYS A 68 -4.85 11.57 -9.60
N MET A 69 -4.41 10.34 -9.42
CA MET A 69 -5.08 9.38 -8.54
C MET A 69 -4.86 9.68 -7.06
N LEU A 70 -3.67 10.13 -6.66
CA LEU A 70 -3.42 10.54 -5.28
C LEU A 70 -4.23 11.78 -4.90
N HIS A 71 -4.37 12.74 -5.82
CA HIS A 71 -5.29 13.86 -5.66
C HIS A 71 -6.74 13.39 -5.50
N ALA A 72 -7.21 12.45 -6.34
CA ALA A 72 -8.55 11.89 -6.23
C ALA A 72 -8.77 11.09 -4.92
N PHE A 73 -7.72 10.60 -4.30
CA PHE A 73 -7.79 9.91 -3.00
C PHE A 73 -7.71 10.86 -1.82
N ASP A 74 -7.25 12.11 -2.03
CA ASP A 74 -6.94 13.06 -0.97
C ASP A 74 -5.96 12.38 0.02
N TYR A 75 -4.82 11.95 -0.54
CA TYR A 75 -3.81 11.13 0.14
C TYR A 75 -2.61 11.98 0.58
N GLY A 76 -2.64 12.41 1.84
CA GLY A 76 -1.57 13.19 2.46
C GLY A 76 -1.36 14.53 1.77
N ASN A 77 -0.11 14.95 1.58
CA ASN A 77 0.23 16.18 0.86
C ASN A 77 0.18 16.05 -0.68
N GLU A 78 -0.17 14.87 -1.21
CA GLU A 78 -0.33 14.57 -2.65
C GLU A 78 0.92 14.79 -3.52
N ASP A 79 2.06 15.13 -2.91
CA ASP A 79 3.30 15.45 -3.58
C ASP A 79 4.05 14.19 -4.01
N ILE A 80 4.23 14.01 -5.32
CA ILE A 80 5.01 12.91 -5.90
C ILE A 80 6.40 13.34 -6.38
N SER A 81 6.88 14.51 -5.96
CA SER A 81 8.22 14.97 -6.29
C SER A 81 9.29 13.93 -5.95
N GLY A 82 10.27 13.77 -6.85
CA GLY A 82 11.21 12.65 -6.87
C GLY A 82 10.95 11.71 -8.05
N ASN A 83 11.45 10.48 -7.98
CA ASN A 83 11.19 9.49 -9.03
C ASN A 83 9.84 8.83 -8.80
N VAL A 84 9.06 8.62 -9.87
CA VAL A 84 7.73 7.97 -9.79
C VAL A 84 7.77 6.60 -9.11
N ASP A 85 8.91 5.90 -9.15
CA ASP A 85 9.08 4.56 -8.57
C ASP A 85 9.82 4.55 -7.22
N SER A 86 10.07 5.72 -6.62
CA SER A 86 10.68 5.81 -5.29
C SER A 86 10.13 6.93 -4.40
N PHE A 87 9.25 7.80 -4.88
CA PHE A 87 8.81 8.98 -4.11
C PHE A 87 8.22 8.66 -2.73
N TRP A 88 7.64 7.48 -2.52
CA TRP A 88 7.14 7.01 -1.22
C TRP A 88 8.21 6.42 -0.28
N LEU A 89 9.46 6.34 -0.73
CA LEU A 89 10.63 5.89 0.01
C LEU A 89 11.56 7.06 0.31
N ASP A 90 11.77 7.96 -0.64
CA ASP A 90 12.76 9.05 -0.58
C ASP A 90 12.32 10.36 -1.24
N GLY A 91 11.07 10.47 -1.71
CA GLY A 91 10.54 11.68 -2.34
C GLY A 91 9.75 12.57 -1.40
N GLY A 92 8.87 13.38 -1.98
CA GLY A 92 8.12 14.44 -1.30
C GLY A 92 6.84 14.01 -0.57
N ILE A 93 6.29 12.82 -0.85
CA ILE A 93 4.98 12.43 -0.28
C ILE A 93 5.06 12.30 1.25
N ARG A 94 4.16 12.98 1.96
CA ARG A 94 4.02 12.91 3.42
C ARG A 94 2.55 12.69 3.75
N ILE A 95 2.32 11.93 4.82
CA ILE A 95 0.97 11.65 5.31
C ILE A 95 1.03 11.44 6.83
N SER A 96 0.09 12.04 7.54
CA SER A 96 -0.12 11.91 8.97
C SER A 96 -0.93 10.65 9.33
N ALA A 97 -0.94 10.29 10.61
CA ALA A 97 -1.75 9.18 11.09
C ALA A 97 -3.26 9.42 10.88
N THR A 98 -3.73 10.65 11.10
CA THR A 98 -5.16 11.01 10.90
C THR A 98 -5.55 10.96 9.43
N GLU A 99 -4.68 11.40 8.51
CA GLU A 99 -4.91 11.27 7.07
C GLU A 99 -4.91 9.79 6.61
N GLN A 100 -4.04 8.95 7.19
CA GLN A 100 -4.12 7.48 6.98
C GLN A 100 -5.50 6.94 7.39
N ILE A 101 -6.03 7.33 8.55
CA ILE A 101 -7.38 6.94 8.97
C ILE A 101 -8.44 7.42 7.96
N SER A 102 -8.38 8.68 7.53
CA SER A 102 -9.32 9.23 6.54
C SER A 102 -9.34 8.39 5.26
N PHE A 103 -8.16 8.09 4.71
CA PHE A 103 -8.00 7.25 3.52
C PHE A 103 -8.54 5.82 3.75
N LEU A 104 -8.20 5.18 4.87
CA LEU A 104 -8.65 3.81 5.18
C LEU A 104 -10.16 3.71 5.36
N ARG A 105 -10.81 4.73 5.93
CA ARG A 105 -12.28 4.79 6.03
C ARG A 105 -12.93 4.86 4.65
N LYS A 106 -12.39 5.68 3.74
CA LYS A 106 -12.85 5.72 2.34
C LYS A 106 -12.71 4.33 1.69
N LEU A 107 -11.57 3.66 1.85
CA LEU A 107 -11.34 2.30 1.33
C LEU A 107 -12.31 1.26 1.91
N TYR A 108 -12.53 1.29 3.22
CA TYR A 108 -13.45 0.37 3.90
C TYR A 108 -14.86 0.47 3.32
N HIS A 109 -15.38 1.69 3.18
CA HIS A 109 -16.72 1.97 2.66
C HIS A 109 -16.84 1.98 1.12
N ASN A 110 -15.79 1.56 0.40
CA ASN A 110 -15.74 1.59 -1.07
C ASN A 110 -15.96 3.01 -1.67
N LYS A 111 -15.48 4.06 -1.01
CA LYS A 111 -15.68 5.47 -1.38
C LYS A 111 -14.49 6.12 -2.07
N LEU A 112 -13.41 5.38 -2.34
CA LEU A 112 -12.32 5.90 -3.18
C LEU A 112 -12.75 5.94 -4.64
N HIS A 113 -12.19 6.89 -5.42
CA HIS A 113 -12.45 7.09 -6.85
C HIS A 113 -11.77 6.03 -7.74
N VAL A 114 -12.03 4.76 -7.43
CA VAL A 114 -11.62 3.55 -8.19
C VAL A 114 -12.76 2.54 -8.10
N SER A 115 -12.76 1.55 -8.98
CA SER A 115 -13.77 0.49 -8.96
C SER A 115 -13.88 -0.21 -7.61
N GLU A 116 -15.10 -0.62 -7.26
CA GLU A 116 -15.35 -1.43 -6.07
C GLU A 116 -14.54 -2.74 -6.10
N ARG A 117 -14.33 -3.30 -7.29
CA ARG A 117 -13.46 -4.47 -7.53
C ARG A 117 -12.05 -4.21 -7.00
N SER A 118 -11.40 -3.12 -7.41
CA SER A 118 -10.04 -2.78 -6.96
C SER A 118 -9.98 -2.64 -5.44
N GLN A 119 -10.98 -1.98 -4.84
CA GLN A 119 -11.07 -1.80 -3.39
C GLN A 119 -11.23 -3.13 -2.64
N ARG A 120 -12.07 -4.04 -3.13
CA ARG A 120 -12.25 -5.38 -2.53
C ARG A 120 -10.98 -6.24 -2.61
N ILE A 121 -10.31 -6.26 -3.76
CA ILE A 121 -9.06 -7.02 -3.93
C ILE A 121 -7.98 -6.49 -2.98
N VAL A 122 -7.85 -5.16 -2.83
CA VAL A 122 -6.86 -4.59 -1.92
C VAL A 122 -7.20 -4.87 -0.45
N LYS A 123 -8.47 -4.83 -0.05
CA LYS A 123 -8.90 -5.25 1.28
C LYS A 123 -8.59 -6.72 1.58
N GLN A 124 -8.70 -7.59 0.57
CA GLN A 124 -8.28 -9.00 0.68
C GLN A 124 -6.76 -9.11 0.83
N ALA A 125 -5.98 -8.37 0.04
CA ALA A 125 -4.52 -8.35 0.14
C ALA A 125 -4.00 -7.82 1.48
N MET A 126 -4.77 -6.94 2.14
CA MET A 126 -4.45 -6.38 3.46
C MET A 126 -4.71 -7.34 4.62
N LEU A 127 -5.38 -8.49 4.39
CA LEU A 127 -5.65 -9.46 5.46
C LEU A 127 -4.33 -9.88 6.12
N THR A 128 -4.21 -9.55 7.41
CA THR A 128 -3.01 -9.78 8.20
C THR A 128 -3.24 -10.90 9.22
N GLU A 129 -4.40 -10.87 9.90
CA GLU A 129 -4.75 -11.82 10.93
C GLU A 129 -6.28 -11.99 10.99
N ALA A 130 -6.76 -13.18 11.36
CA ALA A 130 -8.16 -13.45 11.61
C ALA A 130 -8.31 -14.64 12.56
N ASN A 131 -9.25 -14.53 13.51
CA ASN A 131 -9.67 -15.61 14.39
C ASN A 131 -11.18 -15.48 14.69
N GLY A 132 -11.69 -16.17 15.70
CA GLY A 132 -13.11 -16.13 16.08
C GLY A 132 -13.59 -14.80 16.68
N ASP A 133 -12.66 -13.94 17.11
CA ASP A 133 -12.97 -12.71 17.85
C ASP A 133 -12.77 -11.44 16.99
N TYR A 134 -11.86 -11.47 16.00
CA TYR A 134 -11.55 -10.32 15.17
C TYR A 134 -10.91 -10.65 13.82
N ILE A 135 -10.94 -9.67 12.91
CA ILE A 135 -10.16 -9.67 11.65
C ILE A 135 -9.33 -8.38 11.59
N ILE A 136 -8.01 -8.52 11.36
CA ILE A 136 -7.11 -7.39 11.13
C ILE A 136 -6.76 -7.30 9.64
N ARG A 137 -7.06 -6.14 9.05
CA ARG A 137 -6.59 -5.77 7.72
C ARG A 137 -5.65 -4.58 7.85
N ALA A 138 -4.37 -4.79 7.54
CA ALA A 138 -3.37 -3.80 7.85
C ALA A 138 -2.16 -3.85 6.91
N LYS A 139 -1.34 -2.81 7.00
CA LYS A 139 -0.05 -2.73 6.31
C LYS A 139 1.02 -2.11 7.20
N THR A 140 2.14 -2.82 7.29
CA THR A 140 3.37 -2.30 7.91
C THR A 140 4.11 -1.32 6.99
N GLY A 141 4.80 -0.36 7.60
CA GLY A 141 5.73 0.54 6.95
C GLY A 141 7.05 0.62 7.73
N TYR A 142 8.15 0.79 7.00
CA TYR A 142 9.43 1.14 7.58
C TYR A 142 10.10 2.14 6.62
N SER A 143 10.37 3.34 7.12
CA SER A 143 11.07 4.41 6.41
C SER A 143 12.48 4.50 6.96
N THR A 144 13.49 4.37 6.09
CA THR A 144 14.90 4.34 6.49
C THR A 144 15.79 5.27 5.66
N ARG A 145 15.27 5.87 4.58
CA ARG A 145 16.06 6.68 3.64
C ARG A 145 16.12 8.16 4.01
N ILE A 146 15.16 8.63 4.80
CA ILE A 146 15.05 10.01 5.27
C ILE A 146 14.79 9.95 6.78
N GLU A 147 15.55 10.73 7.55
CA GLU A 147 15.35 10.85 9.00
C GLU A 147 14.12 11.72 9.33
N PRO A 148 13.39 11.43 10.42
CA PRO A 148 13.62 10.31 11.33
C PRO A 148 13.24 8.95 10.71
N LYS A 149 14.00 7.90 11.00
CA LYS A 149 13.58 6.53 10.69
C LYS A 149 12.32 6.19 11.47
N ILE A 150 11.27 5.77 10.77
CA ILE A 150 9.96 5.52 11.39
C ILE A 150 9.37 4.19 10.95
N GLY A 151 8.81 3.47 11.92
CA GLY A 151 7.95 2.32 11.73
C GLY A 151 6.50 2.76 11.63
N TRP A 152 5.69 2.03 10.86
CA TRP A 152 4.25 2.28 10.72
C TRP A 152 3.48 0.98 10.80
N TRP A 153 2.27 1.07 11.36
CA TRP A 153 1.23 0.06 11.18
C TRP A 153 -0.12 0.75 11.06
N VAL A 154 -0.80 0.54 9.94
CA VAL A 154 -2.07 1.20 9.62
C VAL A 154 -3.07 0.17 9.13
N GLY A 155 -4.33 0.32 9.51
CA GLY A 155 -5.36 -0.65 9.17
C GLY A 155 -6.65 -0.46 9.95
N TRP A 156 -7.40 -1.54 10.07
CA TRP A 156 -8.56 -1.63 10.95
C TRP A 156 -8.73 -3.04 11.51
N VAL A 157 -9.49 -3.10 12.60
CA VAL A 157 -9.97 -4.32 13.24
C VAL A 157 -11.47 -4.42 13.00
N GLU A 158 -11.92 -5.48 12.32
CA GLU A 158 -13.33 -5.81 12.14
C GLU A 158 -13.76 -6.70 13.32
N LEU A 159 -14.85 -6.31 13.99
CA LEU A 159 -15.56 -7.07 15.02
C LEU A 159 -16.95 -7.43 14.46
N ASP A 160 -17.74 -8.18 15.23
CA ASP A 160 -19.10 -8.60 14.82
C ASP A 160 -20.04 -7.43 14.50
N ASP A 161 -20.00 -6.36 15.30
CA ASP A 161 -20.93 -5.23 15.20
C ASP A 161 -20.25 -3.87 15.00
N ASN A 162 -18.91 -3.83 14.88
CA ASN A 162 -18.16 -2.59 14.79
C ASN A 162 -16.82 -2.74 14.04
N VAL A 163 -16.22 -1.60 13.68
CA VAL A 163 -14.89 -1.52 13.08
C VAL A 163 -14.07 -0.43 13.75
N TRP A 164 -12.86 -0.77 14.19
CA TRP A 164 -11.90 0.16 14.78
C TRP A 164 -10.74 0.40 13.84
N PHE A 165 -10.64 1.62 13.31
CA PHE A 165 -9.51 2.04 12.48
C PHE A 165 -8.33 2.44 13.36
N PHE A 166 -7.12 2.13 12.91
CA PHE A 166 -5.90 2.51 13.60
C PHE A 166 -4.80 2.94 12.62
N ALA A 167 -3.94 3.84 13.08
CA ALA A 167 -2.73 4.25 12.40
C ALA A 167 -1.72 4.67 13.45
N MET A 168 -0.62 3.95 13.54
CA MET A 168 0.47 4.24 14.47
C MET A 168 1.78 4.42 13.72
N ASN A 169 2.64 5.29 14.26
CA ASN A 169 4.04 5.35 13.91
C ASN A 169 4.89 5.52 15.18
N MET A 170 6.16 5.16 15.06
CA MET A 170 7.16 5.30 16.12
C MET A 170 8.56 5.41 15.51
N ASP A 171 9.47 6.03 16.26
CA ASP A 171 10.89 6.06 15.93
C ASP A 171 11.45 4.63 15.87
N MET A 172 12.29 4.35 14.87
CA MET A 172 12.89 3.06 14.60
C MET A 172 14.41 3.21 14.31
N PRO A 173 15.22 3.48 15.35
CA PRO A 173 16.65 3.81 15.21
C PRO A 173 17.49 2.73 14.50
#